data_AF-A0A0R0M4K6-F1
#
_entry.id   AF-A0A0R0M4K6-F1
#
_cell.length_a   1.000
_cell.length_b   1.000
_cell.length_c   1.000
_cell.angle_alpha   90.00
_cell.angle_beta   90.00
_cell.angle_gamma   90.00
#
_symmetry.space_group_name_H-M   'P 1'
#
loop_
_entity.id
_entity.type
_entity.pdbx_description
1 polymer ?
#
loop_
_entity_poly.entity_id
_entity_poly.type
_entity_poly.pdbx_seq_one_letter_code
_entity_poly.pdbx_strand_id
1 'polypeptide(L)'
;MDFEILQAKIKKDPVLYENEYQNVIETYESMTCLPVIPDTSNYIRFISLTCHYYKSDISEVVLRHFDKITETDLKRNFFYYLGIIHRKKKLSKGQYIDCLFKCTFKLDLLRTANDLLYEFENQNHISQSNLHQILKITKKIEPFLENDSIINRKTALFFLIYIYDSYNILELNTVIINCLKDSSLQSMVVDYILELVPLEKSSDFKAKLTKNKKRGKKGFDYKKFRDEQAQLKLEKKIKKEKKFHQKKDVQDILDQAAPIIKTLNPENSQSEHQNIENIISNSNLYENMASLSKISKIITEMKNPHLIADLLFRQVSERKDTRQMRLKKLKVISLVKSYFKLSIDISTTLLRMIDPSSDDLPFVIHILIRSVEKSQMSSVISRIVQLFLRKPDSDMKCFGLNLLREIVLIDRSEPILEKIKDLADDTKNQKGKGVFYMYSMLMRAIKYGTTDNTSVEYHMKRRKLI
;
A
#
# COMPACT_ATOMS: atom_id res chain seq x y z
N MET A 1 -1.51 38.07 -22.61
CA MET A 1 -0.74 38.48 -21.42
C MET A 1 0.12 37.30 -20.99
N ASP A 2 1.43 37.49 -20.75
CA ASP A 2 2.31 36.43 -20.27
C ASP A 2 2.26 36.36 -18.73
N PHE A 3 1.55 35.36 -18.21
CA PHE A 3 1.38 35.17 -16.77
C PHE A 3 2.67 34.78 -16.05
N GLU A 4 3.62 34.14 -16.72
CA GLU A 4 4.89 33.74 -16.08
C GLU A 4 5.76 34.98 -15.84
N ILE A 5 5.83 35.87 -16.82
CA ILE A 5 6.53 37.16 -16.70
C ILE A 5 5.87 38.03 -15.64
N LEU A 6 4.54 38.18 -15.67
CA LEU A 6 3.81 38.99 -14.69
C LEU A 6 3.95 38.42 -13.28
N GLN A 7 3.90 37.10 -13.12
CA GLN A 7 4.13 36.45 -11.83
C GLN A 7 5.54 36.73 -11.29
N ALA A 8 6.56 36.68 -12.15
CA ALA A 8 7.94 36.98 -11.76
C ALA A 8 8.10 38.45 -11.35
N LYS A 9 7.41 39.37 -12.02
CA LYS A 9 7.36 40.80 -11.72
C LYS A 9 6.69 41.09 -10.37
N ILE A 10 5.49 40.55 -10.14
CA ILE A 10 4.76 40.67 -8.86
C ILE A 10 5.60 40.15 -7.68
N LYS A 11 6.32 39.02 -7.87
CA LYS A 11 7.20 38.48 -6.82
C LYS A 11 8.34 39.42 -6.45
N LYS A 12 8.79 40.28 -7.36
CA LYS A 12 9.87 41.24 -7.12
C LYS A 12 9.35 42.52 -6.47
N ASP A 13 8.24 43.05 -6.98
CA ASP A 13 7.65 44.29 -6.48
C ASP A 13 6.12 44.23 -6.54
N PRO A 14 5.46 43.73 -5.48
CA PRO A 14 4.01 43.56 -5.49
C PRO A 14 3.23 44.87 -5.65
N VAL A 15 3.72 45.96 -5.07
CA VAL A 15 3.00 47.24 -5.00
C VAL A 15 2.87 47.84 -6.39
N LEU A 16 3.94 47.80 -7.18
CA LEU A 16 3.95 48.35 -8.53
C LEU A 16 2.94 47.67 -9.47
N TYR A 17 2.69 46.37 -9.27
CA TYR A 17 1.87 45.54 -10.16
C TYR A 17 0.46 45.23 -9.62
N GLU A 18 -0.02 46.00 -8.64
CA GLU A 18 -1.35 45.81 -8.05
C GLU A 18 -2.47 46.01 -9.08
N ASN A 19 -2.36 47.02 -9.94
CA ASN A 19 -3.36 47.31 -10.96
C ASN A 19 -3.44 46.18 -12.00
N GLU A 20 -2.30 45.66 -12.46
CA GLU A 20 -2.26 44.53 -13.39
C GLU A 20 -2.85 43.27 -12.77
N TYR A 21 -2.60 43.03 -11.48
CA TYR A 21 -3.21 41.92 -10.77
C TYR A 21 -4.73 42.06 -10.66
N GLN A 22 -5.24 43.26 -10.36
CA GLN A 22 -6.69 43.52 -10.33
C GLN A 22 -7.33 43.34 -11.71
N ASN A 23 -6.72 43.86 -12.77
CA ASN A 23 -7.19 43.66 -14.14
C ASN A 23 -7.30 42.16 -14.48
N VAL A 24 -6.37 41.33 -13.99
CA VAL A 24 -6.44 39.87 -14.18
C VAL A 24 -7.60 39.25 -13.41
N ILE A 25 -7.89 39.70 -12.18
CA ILE A 25 -9.07 39.24 -11.42
C ILE A 25 -10.35 39.62 -12.14
N GLU A 26 -10.50 40.87 -12.58
CA GLU A 26 -11.71 41.35 -13.28
C GLU A 26 -11.91 40.60 -14.60
N THR A 27 -10.83 40.36 -15.34
CA THR A 27 -10.86 39.54 -16.56
C THR A 27 -11.27 38.11 -16.24
N TYR A 28 -10.74 37.53 -15.17
CA TYR A 28 -11.11 36.19 -14.74
C TYR A 28 -12.57 36.12 -14.31
N GLU A 29 -13.05 37.06 -13.49
CA GLU A 29 -14.44 37.11 -13.01
C GLU A 29 -15.42 37.22 -14.19
N SER A 30 -15.16 38.13 -15.13
CA SER A 30 -15.99 38.26 -16.34
C SER A 30 -16.03 36.97 -17.17
N MET A 31 -14.91 36.25 -17.29
CA MET A 31 -14.89 34.94 -17.96
C MET A 31 -15.71 33.88 -17.21
N THR A 32 -15.75 33.90 -15.88
CA THR A 32 -16.56 32.94 -15.09
C THR A 32 -18.06 33.19 -15.19
N CYS A 33 -18.49 34.37 -15.66
CA CYS A 33 -19.89 34.72 -15.88
C CYS A 33 -20.42 34.23 -17.23
N LEU A 34 -19.56 33.76 -18.14
CA LEU A 34 -19.96 33.29 -19.46
C LEU A 34 -20.70 31.94 -19.38
N PRO A 35 -21.66 31.69 -20.29
CA PRO A 35 -22.41 30.43 -20.36
C PRO A 35 -21.52 29.25 -20.80
N VAL A 36 -20.52 29.52 -21.65
CA VAL A 36 -19.45 28.57 -21.98
C VAL A 36 -18.16 29.13 -21.39
N ILE A 37 -17.64 28.45 -20.38
CA ILE A 37 -16.45 28.91 -19.66
C ILE A 37 -15.23 28.61 -20.55
N PRO A 38 -14.46 29.63 -20.97
CA PRO A 38 -13.21 29.41 -21.70
C PRO A 38 -12.16 28.71 -20.81
N ASP A 39 -11.08 28.18 -21.38
CA ASP A 39 -9.99 27.63 -20.56
C ASP A 39 -9.36 28.73 -19.69
N THR A 40 -9.70 28.69 -18.42
CA THR A 40 -9.27 29.63 -17.38
C THR A 40 -8.16 29.04 -16.51
N SER A 41 -7.64 27.86 -16.86
CA SER A 41 -6.62 27.14 -16.08
C SER A 41 -5.40 28.01 -15.80
N ASN A 42 -4.99 28.81 -16.78
CA ASN A 42 -3.87 29.74 -16.63
C ASN A 42 -4.17 30.90 -15.67
N TYR A 43 -5.40 31.41 -15.66
CA TYR A 43 -5.83 32.46 -14.74
C TYR A 43 -5.89 31.96 -13.30
N ILE A 44 -6.57 30.83 -13.06
CA ILE A 44 -6.65 30.26 -11.70
C ILE A 44 -5.27 29.83 -11.20
N ARG A 45 -4.41 29.31 -12.07
CA ARG A 45 -3.01 29.01 -11.73
C ARG A 45 -2.27 30.29 -11.34
N PHE A 46 -2.36 31.35 -12.13
CA PHE A 46 -1.74 32.63 -11.81
C PHE A 46 -2.23 33.16 -10.46
N ILE A 47 -3.55 33.28 -10.29
CA ILE A 47 -4.21 33.76 -9.06
C ILE A 47 -3.75 32.94 -7.85
N SER A 48 -3.77 31.61 -7.94
CA SER A 48 -3.36 30.74 -6.83
C SER A 48 -1.91 30.95 -6.38
N LEU A 49 -1.05 31.43 -7.28
CA LEU A 49 0.38 31.62 -7.00
C LEU A 49 0.75 33.06 -6.59
N THR A 50 -0.14 34.03 -6.79
CA THR A 50 0.11 35.46 -6.52
C THR A 50 -0.83 36.07 -5.48
N CYS A 51 -1.97 35.43 -5.18
CA CYS A 51 -3.02 36.02 -4.35
C CYS A 51 -2.59 36.43 -2.94
N HIS A 52 -1.55 35.81 -2.37
CA HIS A 52 -1.06 36.14 -1.04
C HIS A 52 -0.34 37.49 -0.94
N TYR A 53 0.00 38.12 -2.07
CA TYR A 53 0.61 39.44 -2.09
C TYR A 53 -0.39 40.59 -1.92
N TYR A 54 -1.67 40.34 -2.17
CA TYR A 54 -2.71 41.38 -2.24
C TYR A 54 -3.83 41.13 -1.25
N LYS A 55 -4.59 42.17 -0.89
CA LYS A 55 -5.72 42.06 0.05
C LYS A 55 -7.03 41.63 -0.60
N SER A 56 -7.11 41.58 -1.94
CA SER A 56 -8.29 41.15 -2.71
C SER A 56 -8.94 39.89 -2.14
N ASP A 57 -10.26 39.92 -1.96
CA ASP A 57 -11.06 38.73 -1.70
C ASP A 57 -11.38 38.05 -3.04
N ILE A 58 -10.77 36.90 -3.26
CA ILE A 58 -10.97 36.09 -4.47
C ILE A 58 -11.87 34.88 -4.20
N SER A 59 -12.27 34.66 -2.94
CA SER A 59 -12.90 33.43 -2.49
C SER A 59 -14.23 33.17 -3.18
N GLU A 60 -15.06 34.21 -3.29
CA GLU A 60 -16.37 34.09 -3.93
C GLU A 60 -16.26 33.73 -5.42
N VAL A 61 -15.38 34.43 -6.15
CA VAL A 61 -15.20 34.22 -7.60
C VAL A 61 -14.68 32.80 -7.89
N VAL A 62 -13.69 32.31 -7.13
CA VAL A 62 -13.14 30.97 -7.34
C VAL A 62 -14.12 29.85 -6.95
N LEU A 63 -14.94 30.07 -5.92
CA LEU A 63 -15.98 29.12 -5.49
C LEU A 63 -17.10 29.02 -6.51
N ARG A 64 -17.60 30.17 -6.98
CA ARG A 64 -18.65 30.24 -8.02
C ARG A 64 -18.19 29.52 -9.29
N HIS A 65 -16.93 29.69 -9.66
CA HIS A 65 -16.34 28.99 -10.79
C HIS A 65 -16.28 27.48 -10.56
N PHE A 66 -15.74 27.04 -9.41
CA PHE A 66 -15.63 25.63 -9.09
C PHE A 66 -16.96 24.87 -9.18
N ASP A 67 -18.06 25.53 -8.79
CA ASP A 67 -19.40 24.98 -8.86
C ASP A 67 -19.91 24.81 -10.30
N LYS A 68 -19.45 25.64 -11.25
CA LYS A 68 -19.81 25.54 -12.68
C LYS A 68 -18.99 24.51 -13.46
N ILE A 69 -17.83 24.07 -12.95
CA ILE A 69 -17.01 23.07 -13.66
C ILE A 69 -17.70 21.71 -13.58
N THR A 70 -18.04 21.17 -14.76
CA THR A 70 -18.64 19.85 -14.94
C THR A 70 -17.61 18.78 -15.30
N GLU A 71 -16.56 19.15 -16.04
CA GLU A 71 -15.51 18.22 -16.46
C GLU A 71 -14.64 17.77 -15.28
N THR A 72 -14.53 16.46 -15.10
CA THR A 72 -13.92 15.85 -13.91
C THR A 72 -12.43 16.16 -13.77
N ASP A 73 -11.66 16.09 -14.85
CA ASP A 73 -10.20 16.29 -14.78
C ASP A 73 -9.85 17.77 -14.60
N LEU A 74 -10.57 18.68 -15.26
CA LEU A 74 -10.47 20.11 -14.99
C LEU A 74 -10.85 20.43 -13.54
N LYS A 75 -11.96 19.87 -13.04
CA LYS A 75 -12.40 20.09 -11.65
C LYS A 75 -11.37 19.58 -10.64
N ARG A 76 -10.70 18.47 -10.93
CA ARG A 76 -9.59 17.95 -10.11
C ARG A 76 -8.40 18.92 -10.07
N ASN A 77 -7.97 19.42 -11.23
CA ASN A 77 -6.88 20.39 -11.30
C ASN A 77 -7.26 21.70 -10.59
N PHE A 78 -8.49 22.15 -10.78
CA PHE A 78 -9.02 23.34 -10.10
C PHE A 78 -9.05 23.17 -8.58
N PHE A 79 -9.50 22.01 -8.08
CA PHE A 79 -9.49 21.71 -6.65
C PHE A 79 -8.08 21.78 -6.04
N TYR A 80 -7.04 21.35 -6.78
CA TYR A 80 -5.67 21.52 -6.34
C TYR A 80 -5.22 22.98 -6.25
N TYR A 81 -5.72 23.87 -7.11
CA TYR A 81 -5.50 25.30 -6.98
C TYR A 81 -6.24 25.88 -5.78
N LEU A 82 -7.46 25.42 -5.48
CA LEU A 82 -8.18 25.79 -4.25
C LEU A 82 -7.37 25.42 -2.99
N GLY A 83 -6.69 24.27 -2.99
CA GLY A 83 -5.78 23.88 -1.90
C GLY A 83 -4.61 24.86 -1.72
N ILE A 84 -4.05 25.39 -2.82
CA ILE A 84 -3.01 26.43 -2.75
C ILE A 84 -3.60 27.73 -2.17
N ILE A 85 -4.74 28.18 -2.69
CA ILE A 85 -5.44 29.39 -2.23
C ILE A 85 -5.79 29.29 -0.74
N HIS A 86 -6.24 28.12 -0.29
CA HIS A 86 -6.51 27.82 1.11
C HIS A 86 -5.28 27.98 1.99
N ARG A 87 -4.14 27.39 1.62
CA ARG A 87 -2.87 27.54 2.36
C ARG A 87 -2.35 28.98 2.39
N LYS A 88 -2.76 29.81 1.43
CA LYS A 88 -2.51 31.25 1.41
C LYS A 88 -3.51 32.06 2.24
N LYS A 89 -4.39 31.41 2.99
CA LYS A 89 -5.44 32.02 3.83
C LYS A 89 -6.42 32.89 3.05
N LYS A 90 -6.60 32.59 1.76
CA LYS A 90 -7.57 33.25 0.86
C LYS A 90 -8.86 32.48 0.70
N LEU A 91 -8.94 31.27 1.25
CA LEU A 91 -10.13 30.44 1.33
C LEU A 91 -10.24 29.88 2.73
N SER A 92 -11.41 29.96 3.36
CA SER A 92 -11.62 29.42 4.70
C SER A 92 -11.56 27.88 4.69
N LYS A 93 -11.21 27.27 5.84
CA LYS A 93 -11.25 25.81 6.04
C LYS A 93 -12.62 25.25 5.72
N GLY A 94 -13.67 25.96 6.15
CA GLY A 94 -15.06 25.61 5.89
C GLY A 94 -15.35 25.51 4.39
N GLN A 95 -15.06 26.55 3.63
CA GLN A 95 -15.30 26.56 2.18
C GLN A 95 -14.48 25.49 1.45
N TYR A 96 -13.25 25.23 1.88
CA TYR A 96 -12.42 24.18 1.30
C TYR A 96 -13.01 22.78 1.53
N ILE A 97 -13.51 22.51 2.74
CA ILE A 97 -14.22 21.26 3.06
C ILE A 97 -15.49 21.12 2.21
N ASP A 98 -16.25 22.18 2.03
CA ASP A 98 -17.47 22.14 1.19
C ASP A 98 -17.12 21.81 -0.26
N CYS A 99 -16.00 22.31 -0.79
CA CYS A 99 -15.51 21.96 -2.12
C CYS A 99 -15.03 20.50 -2.21
N LEU A 100 -14.36 20.01 -1.17
CA LEU A 100 -13.89 18.63 -1.08
C LEU A 100 -15.05 17.64 -1.23
N PHE A 101 -16.15 17.85 -0.50
CA PHE A 101 -17.31 16.94 -0.53
C PHE A 101 -18.24 17.15 -1.72
N LYS A 102 -17.99 18.18 -2.55
CA LYS A 102 -18.58 18.32 -3.90
C LYS A 102 -17.82 17.53 -4.97
N CYS A 103 -16.64 16.98 -4.66
CA CYS A 103 -15.84 16.20 -5.62
C CYS A 103 -16.32 14.75 -5.68
N THR A 104 -16.80 14.32 -6.85
CA THR A 104 -17.25 12.94 -7.09
C THR A 104 -16.16 12.00 -7.62
N PHE A 105 -14.94 12.51 -7.81
CA PHE A 105 -13.81 11.77 -8.38
C PHE A 105 -12.79 11.33 -7.33
N LYS A 106 -11.92 10.38 -7.70
CA LYS A 106 -10.85 9.91 -6.82
C LYS A 106 -9.84 11.03 -6.56
N LEU A 107 -9.73 11.43 -5.30
CA LEU A 107 -8.78 12.44 -4.84
C LEU A 107 -7.49 11.81 -4.29
N ASP A 108 -6.42 12.58 -4.35
CA ASP A 108 -5.23 12.33 -3.53
C ASP A 108 -5.55 12.80 -2.11
N LEU A 109 -6.12 11.89 -1.33
CA LEU A 109 -6.65 12.19 0.00
C LEU A 109 -5.55 12.65 0.97
N LEU A 110 -4.35 12.05 0.89
CA LEU A 110 -3.23 12.43 1.73
C LEU A 110 -2.76 13.86 1.40
N ARG A 111 -2.60 14.20 0.12
CA ARG A 111 -2.30 15.59 -0.26
C ARG A 111 -3.37 16.55 0.24
N THR A 112 -4.63 16.19 0.09
CA THR A 112 -5.75 17.05 0.47
C THR A 112 -5.83 17.26 1.98
N ALA A 113 -5.56 16.21 2.77
CA ALA A 113 -5.47 16.29 4.22
C ALA A 113 -4.33 17.20 4.68
N ASN A 114 -3.17 17.11 4.03
CA ASN A 114 -2.04 18.01 4.26
C ASN A 114 -2.37 19.46 3.90
N ASP A 115 -3.08 19.69 2.79
CA ASP A 115 -3.52 21.04 2.42
C ASP A 115 -4.54 21.61 3.43
N LEU A 116 -5.48 20.79 3.93
CA LEU A 116 -6.47 21.18 4.96
C LEU A 116 -5.84 21.49 6.32
N LEU A 117 -4.80 20.75 6.70
CA LEU A 117 -4.15 20.84 8.01
C LEU A 117 -2.78 21.53 7.96
N TYR A 118 -2.47 22.22 6.87
CA TYR A 118 -1.17 22.84 6.60
C TYR A 118 -0.65 23.74 7.74
N GLU A 119 -1.55 24.42 8.44
CA GLU A 119 -1.20 25.32 9.55
C GLU A 119 -0.73 24.58 10.82
N PHE A 120 -0.99 23.27 10.89
CA PHE A 120 -0.70 22.41 12.04
C PHE A 120 0.48 21.46 11.80
N GLU A 121 0.84 21.16 10.54
CA GLU A 121 1.86 20.16 10.16
C GLU A 121 3.28 20.39 10.75
N ASN A 122 3.59 21.61 11.21
CA ASN A 122 4.93 21.97 11.73
C ASN A 122 4.98 22.16 13.25
N GLN A 123 3.92 21.83 13.99
CA GLN A 123 3.87 22.05 15.43
C GLN A 123 4.05 20.73 16.17
N ASN A 124 5.24 20.50 16.75
CA ASN A 124 5.57 19.32 17.54
C ASN A 124 4.68 19.15 18.79
N HIS A 125 3.98 20.22 19.22
CA HIS A 125 3.02 20.19 20.30
C HIS A 125 1.73 20.91 19.90
N ILE A 126 0.59 20.25 20.08
CA ILE A 126 -0.73 20.83 19.87
C ILE A 126 -1.03 21.75 21.06
N SER A 127 -1.07 23.06 20.85
CA SER A 127 -1.63 23.96 21.86
C SER A 127 -3.13 23.71 22.02
N GLN A 128 -3.71 24.02 23.18
CA GLN A 128 -5.16 23.89 23.40
C GLN A 128 -5.99 24.63 22.34
N SER A 129 -5.51 25.78 21.85
CA SER A 129 -6.16 26.53 20.76
C SER A 129 -6.17 25.75 19.45
N ASN A 130 -5.11 25.00 19.14
CA ASN A 130 -5.05 24.18 17.93
C ASN A 130 -5.99 22.99 18.02
N LEU A 131 -6.05 22.33 19.18
CA LEU A 131 -6.97 21.21 19.40
C LEU A 131 -8.43 21.65 19.18
N HIS A 132 -8.81 22.82 19.68
CA HIS A 132 -10.15 23.36 19.45
C HIS A 132 -10.46 23.61 17.96
N GLN A 133 -9.47 24.07 17.18
CA GLN A 133 -9.64 24.24 15.73
C GLN A 133 -9.74 22.89 15.00
N ILE A 134 -8.94 21.90 15.40
CA ILE A 134 -9.01 20.54 14.84
C ILE A 134 -10.38 19.92 15.12
N LEU A 135 -10.91 20.06 16.33
CA LEU A 135 -12.26 19.58 16.67
C LEU A 135 -13.37 20.30 15.89
N LYS A 136 -13.18 21.57 15.53
CA LYS A 136 -14.13 22.27 14.63
C LYS A 136 -14.10 21.68 13.21
N ILE A 137 -12.94 21.26 12.73
CA ILE A 137 -12.81 20.61 11.42
C ILE A 137 -13.52 19.25 11.44
N THR A 138 -13.28 18.44 12.48
CA THR A 138 -13.88 17.09 12.56
C THR A 138 -15.41 17.16 12.65
N LYS A 139 -15.96 18.07 13.45
CA LYS A 139 -17.41 18.34 13.51
C LYS A 139 -18.02 18.74 12.16
N LYS A 140 -17.25 19.37 11.28
CA LYS A 140 -17.71 19.70 9.93
C LYS A 140 -17.65 18.50 8.98
N ILE A 141 -16.76 17.54 9.24
CA ILE A 141 -16.58 16.33 8.43
C ILE A 141 -17.55 15.21 8.82
N GLU A 142 -17.87 15.08 10.11
CA GLU A 142 -18.74 14.02 10.66
C GLU A 142 -20.09 13.85 9.94
N PRO A 143 -20.85 14.91 9.57
CA PRO A 143 -22.13 14.75 8.87
C PRO A 143 -22.03 14.00 7.54
N PHE A 144 -20.89 14.12 6.84
CA PHE A 144 -20.64 13.44 5.57
C PHE A 144 -20.38 11.93 5.74
N LEU A 145 -20.09 11.46 6.96
CA LEU A 145 -19.93 10.04 7.27
C LEU A 145 -21.28 9.31 7.36
N GLU A 146 -22.33 10.02 7.81
CA GLU A 146 -23.63 9.42 8.16
C GLU A 146 -24.63 9.44 7.00
N ASN A 147 -24.70 10.54 6.23
CA ASN A 147 -25.84 10.80 5.33
C ASN A 147 -25.48 11.16 3.88
N ASP A 148 -24.40 10.60 3.34
CA ASP A 148 -23.91 10.96 1.99
C ASP A 148 -23.62 9.74 1.10
N SER A 149 -23.24 9.98 -0.16
CA SER A 149 -22.71 9.03 -1.11
C SER A 149 -21.53 8.23 -0.54
N ILE A 150 -21.37 6.98 -1.00
CA ILE A 150 -20.30 6.09 -0.53
C ILE A 150 -18.91 6.72 -0.70
N ILE A 151 -18.70 7.52 -1.75
CA ILE A 151 -17.44 8.24 -2.00
C ILE A 151 -17.19 9.26 -0.89
N ASN A 152 -18.18 10.11 -0.59
CA ASN A 152 -18.08 11.11 0.46
C ASN A 152 -17.90 10.47 1.84
N ARG A 153 -18.64 9.40 2.13
CA ARG A 153 -18.49 8.67 3.40
C ARG A 153 -17.08 8.09 3.57
N LYS A 154 -16.49 7.52 2.50
CA LYS A 154 -15.10 7.02 2.52
C LYS A 154 -14.08 8.15 2.65
N THR A 155 -14.30 9.27 1.97
CA THR A 155 -13.48 10.48 2.11
C THR A 155 -13.54 10.97 3.56
N ALA A 156 -14.72 11.14 4.14
CA ALA A 156 -14.90 11.56 5.53
C ALA A 156 -14.18 10.63 6.50
N LEU A 157 -14.34 9.31 6.33
CA LEU A 157 -13.66 8.31 7.15
C LEU A 157 -12.13 8.45 7.07
N PHE A 158 -11.57 8.61 5.86
CA PHE A 158 -10.13 8.82 5.71
C PHE A 158 -9.67 10.06 6.50
N PHE A 159 -10.36 11.19 6.37
CA PHE A 159 -9.97 12.42 7.06
C PHE A 159 -10.10 12.30 8.58
N LEU A 160 -11.15 11.66 9.08
CA LEU A 160 -11.32 11.42 10.52
C LEU A 160 -10.21 10.50 11.07
N ILE A 161 -9.88 9.42 10.36
CA ILE A 161 -8.75 8.54 10.71
C ILE A 161 -7.45 9.35 10.71
N TYR A 162 -7.18 10.08 9.64
CA TYR A 162 -5.96 10.88 9.50
C TYR A 162 -5.81 11.90 10.64
N ILE A 163 -6.86 12.66 10.93
CA ILE A 163 -6.86 13.66 11.99
C ILE A 163 -6.71 12.99 13.36
N TYR A 164 -7.55 12.00 13.67
CA TYR A 164 -7.55 11.43 15.01
C TYR A 164 -6.28 10.63 15.32
N ASP A 165 -5.70 9.94 14.34
CA ASP A 165 -4.42 9.23 14.51
C ASP A 165 -3.23 10.21 14.61
N SER A 166 -3.17 11.22 13.73
CA SER A 166 -2.06 12.20 13.73
C SER A 166 -1.99 13.04 15.01
N TYR A 167 -3.14 13.27 15.66
CA TYR A 167 -3.26 14.12 16.85
C TYR A 167 -3.63 13.34 18.12
N ASN A 168 -3.59 11.99 18.09
CA ASN A 168 -3.92 11.10 19.21
C ASN A 168 -5.25 11.43 19.92
N ILE A 169 -6.32 11.63 19.13
CA ILE A 169 -7.65 11.97 19.63
C ILE A 169 -8.41 10.69 20.00
N LEU A 170 -9.04 10.65 21.19
CA LEU A 170 -9.58 9.43 21.80
C LEU A 170 -10.80 8.84 21.07
N GLU A 171 -11.48 9.65 20.26
CA GLU A 171 -12.71 9.37 19.53
C GLU A 171 -12.51 8.40 18.35
N LEU A 172 -11.26 8.15 17.94
CA LEU A 172 -10.95 7.25 16.82
C LEU A 172 -11.53 5.84 17.00
N ASN A 173 -11.45 5.29 18.21
CA ASN A 173 -11.99 3.96 18.50
C ASN A 173 -13.52 3.89 18.27
N THR A 174 -14.25 4.95 18.61
CA THR A 174 -15.70 5.02 18.36
C THR A 174 -16.00 5.05 16.86
N VAL A 175 -15.24 5.85 16.10
CA VAL A 175 -15.36 5.91 14.63
C VAL A 175 -15.08 4.53 14.00
N ILE A 176 -14.00 3.86 14.43
CA ILE A 176 -13.65 2.50 13.98
C ILE A 176 -14.80 1.53 14.22
N ILE A 177 -15.31 1.45 15.45
CA ILE A 177 -16.39 0.51 15.81
C ILE A 177 -17.66 0.78 15.01
N ASN A 178 -18.04 2.05 14.85
CA ASN A 178 -19.22 2.43 14.08
C ASN A 178 -19.06 2.09 12.59
N CYS A 179 -17.90 2.42 12.00
CA CYS A 179 -17.63 2.17 10.59
C CYS A 179 -17.43 0.68 10.27
N LEU A 180 -17.00 -0.14 11.24
CA LEU A 180 -16.95 -1.60 11.07
C LEU A 180 -18.35 -2.21 10.91
N LYS A 181 -19.38 -1.64 11.53
CA LYS A 181 -20.77 -2.12 11.39
C LYS A 181 -21.30 -1.86 9.97
N ASP A 182 -20.83 -0.79 9.34
CA ASP A 182 -21.22 -0.38 7.99
C ASP A 182 -20.49 -1.16 6.89
N SER A 183 -21.25 -1.88 6.07
CA SER A 183 -20.72 -2.70 4.97
C SER A 183 -19.96 -1.93 3.88
N SER A 184 -20.26 -0.65 3.67
CA SER A 184 -19.63 0.21 2.67
C SER A 184 -18.29 0.80 3.14
N LEU A 185 -18.07 0.89 4.46
CA LEU A 185 -16.91 1.52 5.08
C LEU A 185 -15.93 0.52 5.73
N GLN A 186 -16.41 -0.66 6.13
CA GLN A 186 -15.61 -1.69 6.81
C GLN A 186 -14.26 -1.98 6.14
N SER A 187 -14.17 -1.94 4.81
CA SER A 187 -12.93 -2.20 4.06
C SER A 187 -11.83 -1.23 4.46
N MET A 188 -12.14 0.07 4.53
CA MET A 188 -11.15 1.09 4.84
C MET A 188 -10.69 0.98 6.29
N VAL A 189 -11.58 0.60 7.21
CA VAL A 189 -11.21 0.38 8.61
C VAL A 189 -10.30 -0.82 8.77
N VAL A 190 -10.59 -1.93 8.08
CA VAL A 190 -9.74 -3.12 8.08
C VAL A 190 -8.37 -2.79 7.47
N ASP A 191 -8.35 -2.06 6.35
CA ASP A 191 -7.11 -1.60 5.72
C ASP A 191 -6.32 -0.67 6.66
N TYR A 192 -7.00 0.20 7.41
CA TYR A 192 -6.36 1.06 8.40
C TYR A 192 -5.69 0.26 9.53
N ILE A 193 -6.41 -0.67 10.16
CA ILE A 193 -5.87 -1.51 11.25
C ILE A 193 -4.65 -2.32 10.80
N LEU A 194 -4.65 -2.74 9.52
CA LEU A 194 -3.53 -3.44 8.89
C LEU A 194 -2.41 -2.52 8.38
N GLU A 195 -2.46 -1.22 8.68
CA GLU A 195 -1.51 -0.20 8.23
C GLU A 195 -1.37 -0.11 6.69
N LEU A 196 -2.43 -0.44 5.96
CA LEU A 196 -2.49 -0.37 4.50
C LEU A 196 -3.00 0.99 3.98
N VAL A 197 -3.50 1.84 4.87
CA VAL A 197 -3.90 3.22 4.54
C VAL A 197 -2.66 4.12 4.66
N PRO A 198 -2.22 4.79 3.57
CA PRO A 198 -1.04 5.63 3.62
C PRO A 198 -1.35 6.96 4.32
N LEU A 199 -1.07 7.03 5.63
CA LEU A 199 -1.20 8.26 6.41
C LEU A 199 0.07 9.12 6.39
N GLU A 200 1.21 8.56 5.97
CA GLU A 200 2.46 9.30 5.82
C GLU A 200 2.90 9.37 4.35
N LYS A 201 3.59 10.46 3.98
CA LYS A 201 4.25 10.55 2.67
C LYS A 201 5.38 9.53 2.64
N SER A 202 5.22 8.46 1.86
CA SER A 202 6.29 7.48 1.68
C SER A 202 7.60 8.17 1.28
N SER A 203 8.69 7.83 1.97
CA SER A 203 10.04 8.30 1.70
C SER A 203 10.45 8.07 0.24
N ASP A 204 9.87 7.06 -0.41
CA ASP A 204 10.06 6.71 -1.81
C ASP A 204 9.56 7.78 -2.81
N PHE A 205 8.53 8.57 -2.44
CA PHE A 205 8.04 9.63 -3.32
C PHE A 205 9.02 10.82 -3.38
N LYS A 206 9.70 11.13 -2.26
CA LYS A 206 10.80 12.12 -2.23
C LYS A 206 12.00 11.65 -3.05
N ALA A 207 12.30 10.34 -3.08
CA ALA A 207 13.39 9.78 -3.88
C ALA A 207 13.12 9.87 -5.41
N LYS A 208 11.87 9.69 -5.85
CA LYS A 208 11.48 9.87 -7.26
C LYS A 208 11.47 11.34 -7.70
N LEU A 209 11.03 12.26 -6.83
CA LEU A 209 11.06 13.71 -7.13
C LEU A 209 12.46 14.33 -7.08
N THR A 210 13.36 13.85 -6.22
CA THR A 210 14.76 14.33 -6.18
C THR A 210 15.60 13.84 -7.34
N LYS A 211 15.31 12.67 -7.92
CA LYS A 211 15.91 12.23 -9.20
C LYS A 211 15.50 13.12 -10.38
N ASN A 212 14.28 13.66 -10.36
CA ASN A 212 13.81 14.57 -11.42
C ASN A 212 14.21 16.03 -11.20
N LYS A 213 14.38 16.50 -9.95
CA LYS A 213 14.82 17.88 -9.66
C LYS A 213 16.33 18.12 -9.79
N LYS A 214 17.17 17.08 -9.76
CA LYS A 214 18.63 17.22 -9.92
C LYS A 214 19.14 17.24 -11.38
N ARG A 215 18.24 17.14 -12.38
CA ARG A 215 18.62 17.26 -13.80
C ARG A 215 18.77 18.70 -14.31
N GLY A 216 18.51 19.72 -13.49
CA GLY A 216 18.46 21.11 -13.96
C GLY A 216 19.60 22.05 -13.56
N LYS A 217 20.51 21.69 -12.64
CA LYS A 217 21.52 22.64 -12.15
C LYS A 217 22.82 21.97 -11.72
N LYS A 218 23.67 21.67 -12.69
CA LYS A 218 25.16 21.71 -12.67
C LYS A 218 25.63 21.16 -14.01
N GLY A 219 26.51 21.87 -14.71
CA GLY A 219 27.03 21.46 -16.01
C GLY A 219 27.49 20.01 -15.99
N PHE A 220 27.04 19.24 -16.97
CA PHE A 220 27.41 17.84 -17.13
C PHE A 220 28.90 17.76 -17.45
N ASP A 221 29.69 17.17 -16.54
CA ASP A 221 31.11 16.96 -16.76
C ASP A 221 31.32 15.81 -17.75
N TYR A 222 31.36 16.18 -19.03
CA TYR A 222 31.53 15.25 -20.16
C TYR A 222 32.81 14.43 -20.07
N LYS A 223 33.84 14.92 -19.38
CA LYS A 223 35.11 14.22 -19.23
C LYS A 223 34.95 13.05 -18.27
N LYS A 224 34.35 13.31 -17.10
CA LYS A 224 34.05 12.27 -16.11
C LYS A 224 33.08 11.21 -16.65
N PHE A 225 32.07 11.62 -17.42
CA PHE A 225 31.17 10.66 -18.08
C PHE A 225 31.86 9.82 -19.17
N ARG A 226 32.77 10.40 -19.96
CA ARG A 226 33.56 9.63 -20.94
C ARG A 226 34.46 8.61 -20.26
N ASP A 227 35.11 8.99 -19.15
CA ASP A 227 35.99 8.10 -18.41
C ASP A 227 35.21 6.94 -17.74
N GLU A 228 34.04 7.23 -17.17
CA GLU A 228 33.13 6.22 -16.62
C GLU A 228 32.57 5.28 -17.72
N GLN A 229 32.23 5.82 -18.90
CA GLN A 229 31.81 4.99 -20.04
C GLN A 229 32.96 4.15 -20.63
N ALA A 230 34.20 4.65 -20.60
CA ALA A 230 35.38 3.92 -21.02
C ALA A 230 35.70 2.76 -20.06
N GLN A 231 35.63 2.99 -18.74
CA GLN A 231 35.75 1.95 -17.72
C GLN A 231 34.64 0.89 -17.86
N LEU A 232 33.38 1.32 -18.04
CA LEU A 232 32.26 0.39 -18.25
C LEU A 232 32.42 -0.45 -19.54
N LYS A 233 33.00 0.12 -20.60
CA LYS A 233 33.32 -0.63 -21.83
C LYS A 233 34.45 -1.64 -21.61
N LEU A 234 35.48 -1.26 -20.85
CA LEU A 234 36.60 -2.15 -20.49
C LEU A 234 36.13 -3.31 -19.60
N GLU A 235 35.34 -3.02 -18.56
CA GLU A 235 34.75 -4.05 -17.70
C GLU A 235 33.81 -4.99 -18.46
N LYS A 236 33.03 -4.46 -19.40
CA LYS A 236 32.19 -5.28 -20.29
C LYS A 236 33.04 -6.15 -21.23
N LYS A 237 34.20 -5.68 -21.69
CA LYS A 237 35.13 -6.45 -22.53
C LYS A 237 35.78 -7.58 -21.71
N ILE A 238 36.26 -7.29 -20.50
CA ILE A 238 36.81 -8.27 -19.55
C ILE A 238 35.75 -9.31 -19.15
N LYS A 239 34.50 -8.89 -18.89
CA LYS A 239 33.38 -9.82 -18.61
C LYS A 239 33.00 -10.66 -19.83
N LYS A 240 33.12 -10.13 -21.06
CA LYS A 240 32.90 -10.89 -22.30
C LYS A 240 34.00 -11.93 -22.55
N GLU A 241 35.27 -11.59 -22.29
CA GLU A 241 36.40 -12.53 -22.40
C GLU A 241 36.32 -13.64 -21.34
N LYS A 242 35.97 -13.32 -20.08
CA LYS A 242 35.70 -14.34 -19.05
C LYS A 242 34.53 -15.25 -19.41
N LYS A 243 33.47 -14.71 -20.02
CA LYS A 243 32.33 -15.50 -20.54
C LYS A 243 32.69 -16.30 -21.81
N PHE A 244 33.67 -15.87 -22.60
CA PHE A 244 34.14 -16.59 -23.78
C PHE A 244 34.92 -17.84 -23.38
N HIS A 245 35.79 -17.75 -22.37
CA HIS A 245 36.51 -18.91 -21.82
C HIS A 245 35.58 -19.91 -21.13
N GLN A 246 34.58 -19.46 -20.36
CA GLN A 246 33.54 -20.35 -19.79
C GLN A 246 32.61 -20.97 -20.84
N LYS A 247 32.41 -20.33 -22.00
CA LYS A 247 31.59 -20.88 -23.09
C LYS A 247 32.33 -21.95 -23.89
N LYS A 248 33.67 -21.89 -23.99
CA LYS A 248 34.46 -22.93 -24.67
C LYS A 248 34.36 -24.28 -23.96
N ASP A 249 34.47 -24.28 -22.63
CA ASP A 249 34.35 -25.50 -21.79
C ASP A 249 32.93 -26.10 -21.75
N VAL A 250 31.90 -25.30 -22.02
CA VAL A 250 30.49 -25.73 -22.03
C VAL A 250 30.02 -26.14 -23.44
N GLN A 251 30.62 -25.59 -24.49
CA GLN A 251 30.31 -25.94 -25.88
C GLN A 251 30.83 -27.33 -26.25
N ASP A 252 32.00 -27.75 -25.76
CA ASP A 252 32.54 -29.11 -25.96
C ASP A 252 31.66 -30.20 -25.31
N ILE A 253 30.89 -29.84 -24.27
CA ILE A 253 29.94 -30.74 -23.58
C ILE A 253 28.57 -30.75 -24.27
N LEU A 254 28.17 -29.65 -24.91
CA LEU A 254 26.87 -29.51 -25.60
C LEU A 254 26.90 -30.02 -27.06
N ASP A 255 28.05 -30.02 -27.72
CA ASP A 255 28.21 -30.58 -29.08
C ASP A 255 28.05 -32.13 -29.09
N GLN A 256 28.09 -32.78 -27.92
CA GLN A 256 27.76 -34.20 -27.75
C GLN A 256 26.26 -34.50 -27.54
N ALA A 257 25.41 -33.49 -27.34
CA ALA A 257 24.00 -33.68 -26.98
C ALA A 257 22.98 -33.04 -27.94
N ALA A 258 23.44 -32.51 -29.08
CA ALA A 258 22.66 -31.58 -29.91
C ALA A 258 22.04 -32.12 -31.22
N PRO A 259 21.43 -33.32 -31.28
CA PRO A 259 20.42 -33.57 -32.30
C PRO A 259 19.08 -34.03 -31.70
N ILE A 260 18.52 -33.24 -30.77
CA ILE A 260 17.09 -33.32 -30.46
C ILE A 260 16.52 -31.88 -30.35
N ILE A 261 16.23 -31.30 -31.52
CA ILE A 261 15.00 -30.53 -31.84
C ILE A 261 14.74 -29.34 -30.87
N LYS A 262 15.11 -28.08 -31.13
CA LYS A 262 14.80 -27.18 -32.27
C LYS A 262 13.46 -27.43 -32.97
N THR A 263 12.39 -26.86 -32.38
CA THR A 263 11.17 -26.27 -33.00
C THR A 263 10.27 -25.90 -31.81
N LEU A 264 9.93 -24.65 -31.48
CA LEU A 264 9.20 -23.65 -32.26
C LEU A 264 9.30 -22.26 -31.60
N ASN A 265 9.09 -21.25 -32.45
CA ASN A 265 9.22 -19.82 -32.21
C ASN A 265 8.04 -19.18 -31.43
N PRO A 266 8.17 -17.91 -31.02
CA PRO A 266 7.30 -17.19 -30.09
C PRO A 266 6.28 -16.30 -30.81
N GLU A 267 5.15 -15.99 -30.17
CA GLU A 267 4.35 -14.79 -30.42
C GLU A 267 3.30 -14.58 -29.32
N ASN A 268 3.44 -13.50 -28.54
CA ASN A 268 2.35 -12.62 -28.03
C ASN A 268 2.82 -11.78 -26.83
N SER A 269 3.46 -10.65 -27.14
CA SER A 269 3.85 -9.61 -26.19
C SER A 269 2.90 -8.41 -26.29
N GLN A 270 1.72 -8.51 -25.66
CA GLN A 270 0.86 -7.36 -25.32
C GLN A 270 0.14 -7.50 -23.96
N SER A 271 0.35 -8.59 -23.21
CA SER A 271 -0.29 -8.84 -21.89
C SER A 271 0.61 -8.51 -20.68
N GLU A 272 1.84 -8.03 -20.90
CA GLU A 272 2.85 -7.96 -19.83
C GLU A 272 2.74 -6.72 -18.93
N HIS A 273 2.21 -5.59 -19.40
CA HIS A 273 2.14 -4.38 -18.57
C HIS A 273 1.01 -4.38 -17.52
N GLN A 274 -0.10 -5.08 -17.75
CA GLN A 274 -1.15 -5.26 -16.73
C GLN A 274 -0.78 -6.33 -15.69
N ASN A 275 -0.01 -7.35 -16.10
CA ASN A 275 0.48 -8.37 -15.18
C ASN A 275 1.56 -7.83 -14.24
N ILE A 276 2.42 -6.92 -14.67
CA ILE A 276 3.50 -6.37 -13.82
C ILE A 276 2.95 -5.46 -12.71
N GLU A 277 1.90 -4.66 -12.95
CA GLU A 277 1.26 -3.85 -11.89
C GLU A 277 0.50 -4.72 -10.87
N ASN A 278 -0.12 -5.82 -11.29
CA ASN A 278 -0.74 -6.81 -10.41
C ASN A 278 0.31 -7.62 -9.61
N ILE A 279 1.47 -7.93 -10.19
CA ILE A 279 2.56 -8.63 -9.50
C ILE A 279 3.24 -7.73 -8.46
N ILE A 280 3.44 -6.44 -8.75
CA ILE A 280 4.03 -5.46 -7.82
C ILE A 280 3.06 -5.10 -6.68
N SER A 281 1.75 -5.02 -6.96
CA SER A 281 0.75 -4.78 -5.91
C SER A 281 0.56 -6.01 -5.00
N ASN A 282 0.64 -7.22 -5.53
CA ASN A 282 0.65 -8.44 -4.74
C ASN A 282 1.95 -8.63 -3.94
N SER A 283 3.11 -8.20 -4.44
CA SER A 283 4.38 -8.26 -3.69
C SER A 283 4.44 -7.25 -2.53
N ASN A 284 3.90 -6.04 -2.71
CA ASN A 284 3.78 -5.06 -1.62
C ASN A 284 2.74 -5.49 -0.56
N LEU A 285 1.65 -6.13 -0.99
CA LEU A 285 0.75 -6.83 -0.06
C LEU A 285 1.49 -7.95 0.66
N TYR A 286 2.32 -8.73 -0.04
CA TYR A 286 3.08 -9.83 0.56
C TYR A 286 4.08 -9.33 1.62
N GLU A 287 4.84 -8.28 1.37
CA GLU A 287 5.81 -7.72 2.33
C GLU A 287 5.10 -7.09 3.55
N ASN A 288 4.02 -6.32 3.35
CA ASN A 288 3.22 -5.75 4.43
C ASN A 288 2.35 -6.80 5.17
N MET A 289 2.06 -7.93 4.52
CA MET A 289 1.33 -9.05 5.12
C MET A 289 2.23 -10.04 5.86
N ALA A 290 3.46 -10.26 5.38
CA ALA A 290 4.46 -11.15 5.96
C ALA A 290 5.17 -10.54 7.19
N SER A 291 5.24 -9.21 7.26
CA SER A 291 5.69 -8.43 8.43
C SER A 291 4.67 -8.48 9.59
N LEU A 292 4.37 -9.69 10.09
CA LEU A 292 3.50 -9.90 11.26
C LEU A 292 4.27 -9.87 12.59
N SER A 293 5.56 -9.48 12.59
CA SER A 293 6.34 -9.28 13.81
C SER A 293 6.14 -7.90 14.45
N LYS A 294 5.55 -6.95 13.70
CA LYS A 294 5.23 -5.63 14.22
C LYS A 294 3.73 -5.60 14.55
N ILE A 295 3.42 -5.61 15.84
CA ILE A 295 2.08 -5.25 16.29
C ILE A 295 1.92 -3.77 15.95
N SER A 296 0.92 -3.43 15.14
CA SER A 296 0.67 -2.04 14.77
C SER A 296 0.36 -1.22 16.01
N LYS A 297 0.78 0.06 16.02
CA LYS A 297 0.41 1.03 17.07
C LYS A 297 -1.10 1.00 17.32
N ILE A 298 -1.85 0.83 16.23
CA ILE A 298 -3.32 0.75 16.21
C ILE A 298 -3.84 -0.40 17.06
N ILE A 299 -3.23 -1.60 16.99
CA ILE A 299 -3.65 -2.74 17.83
C ILE A 299 -3.30 -2.49 19.30
N THR A 300 -2.12 -1.94 19.59
CA THR A 300 -1.70 -1.69 20.98
C THR A 300 -2.59 -0.68 21.70
N GLU A 301 -3.12 0.31 20.97
CA GLU A 301 -3.96 1.39 21.51
C GLU A 301 -5.47 1.13 21.34
N MET A 302 -5.83 -0.05 20.83
CA MET A 302 -7.21 -0.42 20.54
C MET A 302 -8.04 -0.52 21.82
N LYS A 303 -9.18 0.19 21.85
CA LYS A 303 -10.19 0.05 22.91
C LYS A 303 -11.24 -0.96 22.49
N ASN A 304 -11.73 -1.74 23.46
CA ASN A 304 -12.73 -2.80 23.25
C ASN A 304 -12.33 -3.86 22.19
N PRO A 305 -11.14 -4.49 22.31
CA PRO A 305 -10.65 -5.46 21.32
C PRO A 305 -11.57 -6.68 21.13
N HIS A 306 -12.24 -7.12 22.20
CA HIS A 306 -13.25 -8.19 22.14
C HIS A 306 -14.39 -7.85 21.17
N LEU A 307 -14.97 -6.66 21.29
CA LEU A 307 -16.06 -6.21 20.44
C LEU A 307 -15.65 -6.15 18.96
N ILE A 308 -14.45 -5.63 18.68
CA ILE A 308 -13.93 -5.53 17.31
C ILE A 308 -13.72 -6.94 16.72
N ALA A 309 -13.08 -7.84 17.47
CA ALA A 309 -12.82 -9.19 17.03
C ALA A 309 -14.13 -9.98 16.80
N ASP A 310 -15.10 -9.87 17.70
CA ASP A 310 -16.41 -10.52 17.58
C ASP A 310 -17.21 -9.99 16.39
N LEU A 311 -17.22 -8.66 16.18
CA LEU A 311 -17.86 -8.04 15.02
C LEU A 311 -17.26 -8.56 13.71
N LEU A 312 -15.93 -8.58 13.61
CA LEU A 312 -15.25 -9.08 12.42
C LEU A 312 -15.49 -10.58 12.21
N PHE A 313 -15.47 -11.38 13.29
CA PHE A 313 -15.69 -12.82 13.20
C PHE A 313 -17.11 -13.16 12.76
N ARG A 314 -18.10 -12.46 13.30
CA ARG A 314 -19.50 -12.56 12.86
C ARG A 314 -19.62 -12.23 11.37
N GLN A 315 -18.99 -11.14 10.93
CA GLN A 315 -19.02 -10.76 9.51
C GLN A 315 -18.38 -11.80 8.60
N VAL A 316 -17.23 -12.38 8.98
CA VAL A 316 -16.59 -13.43 8.19
C VAL A 316 -17.51 -14.65 8.05
N SER A 317 -18.26 -14.97 9.10
CA SER A 317 -19.15 -16.14 9.17
C SER A 317 -20.46 -15.93 8.41
N GLU A 318 -21.10 -14.77 8.58
CA GLU A 318 -22.48 -14.51 8.12
C GLU A 318 -22.55 -13.77 6.77
N ARG A 319 -21.55 -12.95 6.42
CA ARG A 319 -21.58 -12.12 5.20
C ARG A 319 -20.91 -12.81 4.01
N LYS A 320 -21.44 -12.53 2.81
CA LYS A 320 -20.84 -12.91 1.52
C LYS A 320 -19.75 -11.90 1.13
N ASP A 321 -18.62 -11.97 1.80
CA ASP A 321 -17.43 -11.18 1.46
C ASP A 321 -16.55 -11.89 0.42
N THR A 322 -15.74 -11.13 -0.34
CA THR A 322 -14.71 -11.70 -1.20
C THR A 322 -13.67 -12.46 -0.37
N ARG A 323 -13.01 -13.45 -0.98
CA ARG A 323 -11.94 -14.25 -0.33
C ARG A 323 -10.85 -13.36 0.27
N GLN A 324 -10.40 -12.36 -0.47
CA GLN A 324 -9.40 -11.39 -0.03
C GLN A 324 -9.86 -10.57 1.20
N MET A 325 -11.10 -10.10 1.22
CA MET A 325 -11.64 -9.34 2.35
C MET A 325 -11.78 -10.22 3.59
N ARG A 326 -12.28 -11.46 3.45
CA ARG A 326 -12.35 -12.44 4.55
C ARG A 326 -10.98 -12.67 5.16
N LEU A 327 -9.97 -12.83 4.31
CA LEU A 327 -8.58 -13.02 4.72
C LEU A 327 -8.02 -11.81 5.48
N LYS A 328 -8.26 -10.58 5.02
CA LYS A 328 -7.89 -9.36 5.76
C LYS A 328 -8.55 -9.31 7.14
N LYS A 329 -9.85 -9.62 7.24
CA LYS A 329 -10.57 -9.66 8.51
C LYS A 329 -10.01 -10.72 9.46
N LEU A 330 -9.76 -11.93 8.96
CA LEU A 330 -9.14 -13.02 9.73
C LEU A 330 -7.74 -12.65 10.22
N LYS A 331 -6.95 -11.92 9.44
CA LYS A 331 -5.66 -11.38 9.89
C LYS A 331 -5.82 -10.41 11.06
N VAL A 332 -6.76 -9.46 10.97
CA VAL A 332 -7.05 -8.53 12.07
C VAL A 332 -7.48 -9.30 13.32
N ILE A 333 -8.41 -10.26 13.19
CA ILE A 333 -8.84 -11.09 14.31
C ILE A 333 -7.66 -11.86 14.91
N SER A 334 -6.81 -12.48 14.10
CA SER A 334 -5.62 -13.21 14.57
C SER A 334 -4.65 -12.31 15.34
N LEU A 335 -4.43 -11.09 14.86
CA LEU A 335 -3.55 -10.12 15.50
C LEU A 335 -4.09 -9.65 16.84
N VAL A 336 -5.38 -9.28 16.89
CA VAL A 336 -6.07 -8.88 18.12
C VAL A 336 -6.13 -10.05 19.12
N LYS A 337 -6.45 -11.26 18.64
CA LYS A 337 -6.45 -12.51 19.42
C LYS A 337 -5.09 -12.75 20.07
N SER A 338 -4.02 -12.66 19.29
CA SER A 338 -2.65 -12.91 19.78
C SER A 338 -2.20 -11.87 20.81
N TYR A 339 -2.51 -10.59 20.61
CA TYR A 339 -2.07 -9.51 21.50
C TYR A 339 -2.85 -9.49 22.82
N PHE A 340 -4.19 -9.57 22.74
CA PHE A 340 -5.07 -9.49 23.92
C PHE A 340 -5.43 -10.86 24.52
N LYS A 341 -4.88 -11.96 23.98
CA LYS A 341 -5.14 -13.35 24.41
C LYS A 341 -6.63 -13.71 24.37
N LEU A 342 -7.32 -13.37 23.28
CA LEU A 342 -8.75 -13.63 23.14
C LEU A 342 -9.05 -15.11 22.86
N SER A 343 -10.14 -15.63 23.41
CA SER A 343 -10.63 -17.00 23.18
C SER A 343 -11.58 -17.08 21.97
N ILE A 344 -11.10 -16.71 20.77
CA ILE A 344 -11.87 -16.81 19.52
C ILE A 344 -11.27 -17.90 18.64
N ASP A 345 -12.08 -18.87 18.19
CA ASP A 345 -11.65 -19.91 17.25
C ASP A 345 -11.84 -19.46 15.80
N ILE A 346 -10.76 -19.05 15.15
CA ILE A 346 -10.73 -18.79 13.71
C ILE A 346 -10.12 -19.94 12.89
N SER A 347 -9.60 -20.97 13.56
CA SER A 347 -8.85 -22.06 12.92
C SER A 347 -9.76 -22.87 11.99
N THR A 348 -10.99 -23.16 12.43
CA THR A 348 -12.00 -23.89 11.64
C THR A 348 -12.30 -23.18 10.32
N THR A 349 -12.43 -21.85 10.34
CA THR A 349 -12.68 -21.04 9.15
C THR A 349 -11.47 -21.05 8.21
N LEU A 350 -10.26 -20.85 8.75
CA LEU A 350 -9.02 -20.86 7.97
C LEU A 350 -8.76 -22.21 7.32
N LEU A 351 -9.00 -23.32 8.03
CA LEU A 351 -8.87 -24.67 7.49
C LEU A 351 -9.80 -24.93 6.30
N ARG A 352 -11.01 -24.35 6.28
CA ARG A 352 -11.94 -24.43 5.14
C ARG A 352 -11.48 -23.56 3.96
N MET A 353 -10.67 -22.53 4.22
CA MET A 353 -10.12 -21.65 3.19
C MET A 353 -8.84 -22.20 2.55
N ILE A 354 -8.28 -23.30 3.07
CA ILE A 354 -7.10 -23.94 2.46
C ILE A 354 -7.47 -24.47 1.09
N ASP A 355 -6.96 -23.79 0.07
CA ASP A 355 -7.03 -24.21 -1.33
C ASP A 355 -5.60 -24.27 -1.86
N PRO A 356 -5.07 -25.47 -2.13
CA PRO A 356 -3.71 -25.64 -2.61
C PRO A 356 -3.41 -24.97 -3.96
N SER A 357 -4.45 -24.66 -4.74
CA SER A 357 -4.32 -23.98 -6.04
C SER A 357 -4.35 -22.45 -5.95
N SER A 358 -4.58 -21.89 -4.76
CA SER A 358 -4.76 -20.45 -4.57
C SER A 358 -3.44 -19.74 -4.23
N ASP A 359 -3.18 -18.60 -4.88
CA ASP A 359 -1.98 -17.77 -4.64
C ASP A 359 -1.91 -17.21 -3.21
N ASP A 360 -3.05 -17.10 -2.52
CA ASP A 360 -3.14 -16.57 -1.15
C ASP A 360 -2.93 -17.63 -0.06
N LEU A 361 -2.69 -18.89 -0.45
CA LEU A 361 -2.50 -20.00 0.47
C LEU A 361 -1.39 -19.77 1.52
N PRO A 362 -0.20 -19.25 1.18
CA PRO A 362 0.82 -18.95 2.19
C PRO A 362 0.31 -18.03 3.29
N PHE A 363 -0.57 -17.09 2.94
CA PHE A 363 -1.16 -16.15 3.89
C PHE A 363 -2.20 -16.81 4.79
N VAL A 364 -3.09 -17.64 4.22
CA VAL A 364 -4.08 -18.40 4.99
C VAL A 364 -3.39 -19.25 6.04
N ILE A 365 -2.31 -19.94 5.66
CA ILE A 365 -1.59 -20.81 6.57
C ILE A 365 -0.84 -20.01 7.63
N HIS A 366 -0.23 -18.88 7.26
CA HIS A 366 0.47 -18.05 8.22
C HIS A 366 -0.47 -17.51 9.32
N ILE A 367 -1.67 -17.06 8.96
CA ILE A 367 -2.72 -16.70 9.93
C ILE A 367 -3.10 -17.92 10.78
N LEU A 368 -3.30 -19.08 10.15
CA LEU A 368 -3.70 -20.30 10.85
C LEU A 368 -2.67 -20.67 11.92
N ILE A 369 -1.40 -20.80 11.57
CA ILE A 369 -0.36 -21.23 12.50
C ILE A 369 -0.23 -20.24 13.68
N ARG A 370 -0.36 -18.93 13.43
CA ARG A 370 -0.26 -17.90 14.50
C ARG A 370 -1.51 -17.75 15.36
N SER A 371 -2.66 -18.21 14.88
CA SER A 371 -3.94 -18.09 15.59
C SER A 371 -4.33 -19.32 16.39
N VAL A 372 -3.68 -20.46 16.13
CA VAL A 372 -4.00 -21.75 16.74
C VAL A 372 -3.46 -21.82 18.16
N GLU A 373 -4.32 -22.20 19.09
CA GLU A 373 -3.92 -22.48 20.47
C GLU A 373 -3.12 -23.78 20.52
N LYS A 374 -2.16 -23.88 21.45
CA LYS A 374 -1.30 -25.07 21.59
C LYS A 374 -2.10 -26.37 21.72
N SER A 375 -3.22 -26.33 22.43
CA SER A 375 -4.17 -27.44 22.59
C SER A 375 -4.76 -27.93 21.26
N GLN A 376 -4.91 -27.05 20.28
CA GLN A 376 -5.51 -27.34 18.97
C GLN A 376 -4.47 -27.68 17.89
N MET A 377 -3.19 -27.42 18.14
CA MET A 377 -2.09 -27.59 17.18
C MET A 377 -2.02 -29.02 16.63
N SER A 378 -2.27 -30.02 17.49
CA SER A 378 -2.31 -31.43 17.09
C SER A 378 -3.35 -31.70 15.99
N SER A 379 -4.55 -31.12 16.10
CA SER A 379 -5.62 -31.27 15.09
C SER A 379 -5.22 -30.62 13.75
N VAL A 380 -4.62 -29.44 13.82
CA VAL A 380 -4.15 -28.69 12.64
C VAL A 380 -3.06 -29.44 11.89
N ILE A 381 -2.08 -30.03 12.60
CA ILE A 381 -1.03 -30.88 12.01
C ILE A 381 -1.66 -32.05 11.25
N SER A 382 -2.58 -32.79 11.89
CA SER A 382 -3.27 -33.92 11.26
C SER A 382 -3.99 -33.49 9.97
N ARG A 383 -4.62 -32.30 9.99
CA ARG A 383 -5.33 -31.77 8.83
C ARG A 383 -4.39 -31.35 7.69
N ILE A 384 -3.26 -30.72 8.00
CA ILE A 384 -2.22 -30.38 7.01
C ILE A 384 -1.71 -31.65 6.33
N VAL A 385 -1.40 -32.69 7.10
CA VAL A 385 -0.93 -33.97 6.56
C VAL A 385 -1.98 -34.59 5.62
N GLN A 386 -3.25 -34.58 6.02
CA GLN A 386 -4.35 -35.09 5.21
C GLN A 386 -4.53 -34.31 3.89
N LEU A 387 -4.43 -32.99 3.93
CA LEU A 387 -4.67 -32.12 2.78
C LEU A 387 -3.49 -32.07 1.80
N PHE A 388 -2.25 -32.13 2.31
CA PHE A 388 -1.04 -31.89 1.51
C PHE A 388 -0.15 -33.12 1.37
N LEU A 389 0.23 -33.78 2.46
CA LEU A 389 1.24 -34.85 2.42
C LEU A 389 0.71 -36.16 1.84
N ARG A 390 -0.59 -36.44 2.03
CA ARG A 390 -1.25 -37.64 1.47
C ARG A 390 -1.62 -37.50 0.00
N LYS A 391 -1.44 -36.33 -0.62
CA LYS A 391 -1.68 -36.15 -2.06
C LYS A 391 -0.52 -36.73 -2.87
N PRO A 392 -0.73 -37.23 -4.09
CA PRO A 392 0.36 -37.78 -4.91
C PRO A 392 1.31 -36.69 -5.43
N ASP A 393 0.84 -35.46 -5.57
CA ASP A 393 1.57 -34.30 -6.08
C ASP A 393 2.78 -33.93 -5.21
N SER A 394 3.96 -33.85 -5.83
CA SER A 394 5.22 -33.54 -5.15
C SER A 394 5.29 -32.09 -4.66
N ASP A 395 4.68 -31.14 -5.35
CA ASP A 395 4.66 -29.73 -4.97
C ASP A 395 3.76 -29.54 -3.74
N MET A 396 2.63 -30.25 -3.70
CA MET A 396 1.74 -30.27 -2.52
C MET A 396 2.44 -30.84 -1.29
N LYS A 397 3.24 -31.91 -1.47
CA LYS A 397 4.05 -32.47 -0.38
C LYS A 397 5.12 -31.50 0.10
N CYS A 398 5.84 -30.86 -0.82
CA CYS A 398 6.83 -29.84 -0.47
C CYS A 398 6.18 -28.71 0.33
N PHE A 399 4.99 -28.27 -0.10
CA PHE A 399 4.23 -27.24 0.59
C PHE A 399 3.85 -27.69 2.01
N GLY A 400 3.23 -28.86 2.15
CA GLY A 400 2.85 -29.43 3.46
C GLY A 400 4.03 -29.56 4.42
N LEU A 401 5.19 -30.04 3.94
CA LEU A 401 6.42 -30.15 4.74
C LEU A 401 6.93 -28.77 5.19
N ASN A 402 6.83 -27.76 4.32
CA ASN A 402 7.17 -26.38 4.66
C ASN A 402 6.22 -25.81 5.74
N LEU A 403 4.93 -26.14 5.70
CA LEU A 403 3.98 -25.71 6.74
C LEU A 403 4.29 -26.33 8.10
N LEU A 404 4.57 -27.64 8.13
CA LEU A 404 4.99 -28.32 9.35
C LEU A 404 6.27 -27.70 9.91
N ARG A 405 7.18 -27.28 9.04
CA ARG A 405 8.42 -26.59 9.44
C ARG A 405 8.12 -25.26 10.13
N GLU A 406 7.21 -24.45 9.59
CA GLU A 406 6.78 -23.20 10.23
C GLU A 406 6.13 -23.44 11.61
N ILE A 407 5.34 -24.53 11.76
CA ILE A 407 4.79 -24.93 13.06
C ILE A 407 5.91 -25.26 14.06
N VAL A 408 6.91 -26.06 13.66
CA VAL A 408 8.06 -26.43 14.50
C VAL A 408 8.87 -25.21 14.95
N LEU A 409 8.97 -24.18 14.10
CA LEU A 409 9.65 -22.93 14.45
C LEU A 409 8.87 -22.09 15.48
N ILE A 410 7.56 -22.33 15.63
CA ILE A 410 6.67 -21.60 16.54
C ILE A 410 6.41 -22.39 17.84
N ASP A 411 6.19 -23.70 17.76
CA ASP A 411 5.97 -24.58 18.90
C ASP A 411 6.95 -25.76 18.88
N ARG A 412 7.84 -25.76 19.89
CA ARG A 412 8.90 -26.76 20.09
C ARG A 412 8.58 -27.76 21.20
N SER A 413 7.32 -27.88 21.60
CA SER A 413 6.93 -28.88 22.59
C SER A 413 7.16 -30.30 22.05
N GLU A 414 7.75 -31.16 22.87
CA GLU A 414 8.11 -32.54 22.48
C GLU A 414 6.95 -33.32 21.83
N PRO A 415 5.70 -33.27 22.35
CA PRO A 415 4.59 -33.99 21.74
C PRO A 415 4.26 -33.53 20.31
N ILE A 416 4.51 -32.25 20.00
CA ILE A 416 4.31 -31.70 18.67
C ILE A 416 5.45 -32.13 17.73
N LEU A 417 6.69 -32.10 18.23
CA LEU A 417 7.87 -32.51 17.46
C LEU A 417 7.81 -34.00 17.09
N GLU A 418 7.50 -34.88 18.04
CA GLU A 418 7.33 -36.31 17.81
C GLU A 418 6.24 -36.58 16.77
N LYS A 419 5.06 -35.97 16.95
CA LYS A 419 3.95 -36.13 16.02
C LYS A 419 4.29 -35.68 14.60
N ILE A 420 4.96 -34.54 14.45
CA ILE A 420 5.38 -34.03 13.14
C ILE A 420 6.41 -34.97 12.50
N LYS A 421 7.36 -35.48 13.29
CA LYS A 421 8.37 -36.41 12.82
C LYS A 421 7.73 -37.71 12.31
N ASP A 422 6.85 -38.31 13.10
CA ASP A 422 6.16 -39.55 12.75
C ASP A 422 5.33 -39.39 11.47
N LEU A 423 4.58 -38.31 11.36
CA LEU A 423 3.73 -38.06 10.18
C LEU A 423 4.52 -37.65 8.92
N ALA A 424 5.74 -37.13 9.09
CA ALA A 424 6.60 -36.76 7.96
C ALA A 424 7.46 -37.93 7.47
N ASP A 425 7.65 -38.99 8.25
CA ASP A 425 8.55 -40.09 7.92
C ASP A 425 8.13 -40.86 6.65
N ASP A 426 6.82 -40.89 6.36
CA ASP A 426 6.25 -41.41 5.09
C ASP A 426 6.77 -40.67 3.84
N THR A 427 7.36 -39.48 4.00
CA THR A 427 7.93 -38.68 2.91
C THR A 427 9.43 -38.87 2.70
N LYS A 428 10.13 -39.52 3.64
CA LYS A 428 11.59 -39.72 3.64
C LYS A 428 12.10 -40.45 2.39
N ASN A 429 11.39 -41.50 1.97
CA ASN A 429 11.82 -42.39 0.90
C ASN A 429 11.23 -42.04 -0.48
N GLN A 430 10.62 -40.86 -0.61
CA GLN A 430 10.00 -40.46 -1.88
C GLN A 430 11.04 -39.97 -2.89
N LYS A 431 10.92 -40.42 -4.15
CA LYS A 431 11.90 -40.18 -5.22
C LYS A 431 12.04 -38.70 -5.66
N GLY A 432 11.16 -37.81 -5.18
CA GLY A 432 11.20 -36.39 -5.53
C GLY A 432 12.31 -35.64 -4.80
N LYS A 433 13.33 -35.16 -5.53
CA LYS A 433 14.44 -34.36 -4.97
C LYS A 433 13.97 -33.17 -4.13
N GLY A 434 12.89 -32.49 -4.54
CA GLY A 434 12.30 -31.36 -3.80
C GLY A 434 11.67 -31.78 -2.48
N VAL A 435 10.94 -32.91 -2.47
CA VAL A 435 10.28 -33.45 -1.27
C VAL A 435 11.32 -33.87 -0.23
N PHE A 436 12.36 -34.59 -0.67
CA PHE A 436 13.46 -34.99 0.21
C PHE A 436 14.21 -33.79 0.80
N TYR A 437 14.43 -32.75 0.00
CA TYR A 437 15.05 -31.51 0.46
C TYR A 437 14.20 -30.80 1.52
N MET A 438 12.87 -30.67 1.31
CA MET A 438 11.95 -30.09 2.30
C MET A 438 11.85 -30.94 3.57
N TYR A 439 11.82 -32.26 3.46
CA TYR A 439 11.86 -33.17 4.61
C TYR A 439 13.14 -32.96 5.42
N SER A 440 14.30 -32.86 4.75
CA SER A 440 15.58 -32.58 5.40
C SER A 440 15.59 -31.23 6.12
N MET A 441 14.97 -30.20 5.54
CA MET A 441 14.81 -28.89 6.18
C MET A 441 13.92 -28.96 7.42
N LEU A 442 12.81 -29.71 7.36
CA LEU A 442 11.94 -29.94 8.51
C LEU A 442 12.70 -30.65 9.64
N MET A 443 13.42 -31.73 9.34
CA MET A 443 14.22 -32.46 10.33
C MET A 443 15.31 -31.59 10.96
N ARG A 444 15.93 -30.68 10.20
CA ARG A 444 16.86 -29.68 10.76
C ARG A 444 16.15 -28.70 11.69
N ALA A 445 14.98 -28.19 11.32
CA ALA A 445 14.20 -27.31 12.19
C ALA A 445 13.81 -28.00 13.51
N ILE A 446 13.44 -29.28 13.47
CA ILE A 446 13.16 -30.09 14.66
C ILE A 446 14.44 -30.17 15.52
N LYS A 447 15.55 -30.64 14.93
CA LYS A 447 16.80 -30.91 15.64
C LYS A 447 17.49 -29.66 16.21
N TYR A 448 17.50 -28.55 15.46
CA TYR A 448 18.34 -27.38 15.75
C TYR A 448 17.55 -26.10 16.05
N GLY A 449 16.25 -26.07 15.79
CA GLY A 449 15.42 -24.87 15.98
C GLY A 449 15.73 -23.68 15.09
N THR A 450 16.46 -23.92 14.00
CA THR A 450 16.82 -22.91 13.01
C THR A 450 16.76 -23.51 11.61
N THR A 451 16.56 -22.65 10.62
CA THR A 451 16.67 -23.00 9.19
C THR A 451 17.68 -22.04 8.57
N ASP A 452 18.81 -22.54 8.08
CA ASP A 452 19.76 -21.71 7.34
C ASP A 452 19.07 -21.10 6.11
N ASN A 453 19.15 -19.78 5.95
CA ASN A 453 18.47 -18.96 4.93
C ASN A 453 18.87 -19.26 3.46
N THR A 454 19.63 -20.33 3.20
CA THR A 454 20.08 -20.69 1.85
C THR A 454 18.97 -21.28 0.96
N SER A 455 17.77 -21.54 1.50
CA SER A 455 16.67 -22.21 0.78
C SER A 455 15.86 -21.32 -0.16
N VAL A 456 15.77 -20.01 0.09
CA VAL A 456 15.05 -19.07 -0.78
C VAL A 456 15.84 -18.79 -2.08
N GLU A 457 17.18 -18.76 -2.00
CA GLU A 457 18.06 -18.59 -3.16
C GLU A 457 17.99 -19.76 -4.14
N TYR A 458 17.74 -20.99 -3.65
CA TYR A 458 17.68 -22.19 -4.51
C TYR A 458 16.43 -22.17 -5.41
N HIS A 459 15.27 -21.78 -4.87
CA HIS A 459 14.04 -21.62 -5.67
C HIS A 459 14.10 -20.39 -6.59
N MET A 460 14.72 -19.29 -6.16
CA MET A 460 14.93 -18.10 -7.01
C MET A 460 15.92 -18.35 -8.16
N LYS A 461 16.95 -19.20 -7.98
CA LYS A 461 17.86 -19.60 -9.06
C LYS A 461 17.17 -20.47 -10.12
N ARG A 462 16.19 -21.30 -9.72
CA ARG A 462 15.49 -22.20 -10.66
C ARG A 462 14.46 -21.48 -11.53
N ARG A 463 13.82 -20.41 -11.04
CA ARG A 463 12.93 -19.53 -11.83
C ARG A 463 13.66 -18.64 -12.85
N LYS A 464 15.00 -18.59 -12.82
CA LYS A 464 15.81 -17.91 -13.85
C LYS A 464 16.30 -18.85 -14.96
N LEU A 465 15.97 -20.13 -14.89
CA LEU A 465 16.43 -21.17 -15.81
C LEU A 465 15.27 -21.92 -16.51
N ILE A 466 14.06 -21.37 -16.43
CA ILE A 466 12.91 -21.65 -17.30
C ILE A 466 12.51 -20.29 -17.86
#